data_AF-A0A841WFW1-F1
#
_entry.id   AF-A0A841WFW1-F1
#
_cell.length_a   1.000
_cell.length_b   1.000
_cell.length_c   1.000
_cell.angle_alpha   90.00
_cell.angle_beta   90.00
_cell.angle_gamma   90.00
#
_symmetry.space_group_name_H-M   'P 1'
#
loop_
_entity.id
_entity.type
_entity.pdbx_description
1 polymer ?
#
loop_
_entity_poly.entity_id
_entity_poly.type
_entity_poly.pdbx_seq_one_letter_code
_entity_poly.pdbx_strand_id
1 'polypeptide(L)'
;MKSILQNSRFQITSYIILLVSILFSISGQLLMKHTMTNSHQGLLNWEFLQQLALSITVYCLAIVTWILALRNVKLSIAYPVTSLNYVGILLGSYYFFNEVITITRIIGVLTIFAGVLLVVIPIKKSQ
;
A
#
# COMPACT_ATOMS: atom_id res chain seq x y z
N MET A 1 14.36 -17.66 27.70
CA MET A 1 15.04 -17.09 26.51
C MET A 1 14.38 -17.47 25.17
N LYS A 2 13.94 -18.74 24.95
CA LYS A 2 13.23 -19.15 23.72
C LYS A 2 11.90 -18.40 23.46
N SER A 3 11.13 -18.04 24.49
CA SER A 3 9.85 -17.33 24.34
C SER A 3 10.00 -15.88 23.83
N ILE A 4 11.05 -15.17 24.25
CA ILE A 4 11.33 -13.79 23.82
C ILE A 4 11.75 -13.77 22.35
N LEU A 5 12.64 -14.69 21.95
CA LEU A 5 13.05 -14.84 20.55
C LEU A 5 11.88 -15.23 19.65
N GLN A 6 10.97 -16.07 20.14
CA GLN A 6 9.77 -16.48 19.39
C GLN A 6 8.81 -15.30 19.18
N ASN A 7 8.58 -14.48 20.20
CA ASN A 7 7.73 -13.28 20.10
C ASN A 7 8.31 -12.25 19.13
N SER A 8 9.63 -12.01 19.15
CA SER A 8 10.29 -11.11 18.21
C SER A 8 10.23 -11.61 16.76
N ARG A 9 10.36 -12.93 16.53
CA ARG A 9 10.23 -13.51 15.18
C ARG A 9 8.81 -13.34 14.62
N PHE A 10 7.76 -13.51 15.44
CA PHE A 10 6.38 -13.29 15.02
C PHE A 10 6.09 -11.83 14.63
N GLN A 11 6.65 -10.88 15.37
CA GLN A 11 6.52 -9.45 15.07
C GLN A 11 7.18 -9.11 13.73
N ILE A 12 8.44 -9.53 13.51
CA ILE A 12 9.16 -9.29 12.25
C ILE A 12 8.40 -9.87 11.06
N THR A 13 7.91 -11.12 11.16
CA THR A 13 7.11 -11.74 10.11
C THR A 13 5.88 -10.90 9.76
N SER A 14 5.22 -10.30 10.75
CA SER A 14 4.01 -9.50 10.54
C SER A 14 4.33 -8.16 9.85
N TYR A 15 5.46 -7.53 10.17
CA TYR A 15 5.94 -6.36 9.44
C TYR A 15 6.32 -6.69 7.99
N ILE A 16 6.95 -7.85 7.74
CA ILE A 16 7.24 -8.32 6.37
C ILE A 16 5.95 -8.53 5.59
N ILE A 17 4.95 -9.20 6.19
CA ILE A 17 3.63 -9.40 5.57
C ILE A 17 2.97 -8.04 5.28
N LEU A 18 3.10 -7.06 6.18
CA LEU A 18 2.58 -5.71 5.98
C LEU A 18 3.25 -5.02 4.78
N LEU A 19 4.58 -5.11 4.65
CA LEU A 19 5.29 -4.55 3.50
C LEU A 19 4.88 -5.24 2.18
N VAL A 20 4.73 -6.57 2.19
CA VAL A 20 4.23 -7.32 1.04
C VAL A 20 2.82 -6.86 0.65
N SER A 21 1.95 -6.61 1.64
CA SER A 21 0.59 -6.11 1.38
C SER A 21 0.58 -4.76 0.67
N ILE A 22 1.52 -3.87 1.02
CA ILE A 22 1.69 -2.56 0.38
C ILE A 22 2.15 -2.74 -1.07
N LEU A 23 3.13 -3.61 -1.32
CA LEU A 23 3.59 -3.90 -2.70
C LEU A 23 2.46 -4.46 -3.58
N PHE A 24 1.66 -5.38 -3.04
CA PHE A 24 0.49 -5.90 -3.75
C PHE A 24 -0.59 -4.84 -3.94
N SER A 25 -0.80 -3.95 -2.97
CA SER A 25 -1.77 -2.86 -3.08
C SER A 25 -1.37 -1.87 -4.19
N ILE A 26 -0.10 -1.45 -4.22
CA ILE A 26 0.44 -0.59 -5.28
C ILE A 26 0.28 -1.28 -6.64
N SER A 27 0.74 -2.53 -6.75
CA SER A 27 0.65 -3.28 -8.01
C SER A 27 -0.78 -3.45 -8.49
N GLY A 28 -1.71 -3.81 -7.59
CA GLY A 28 -3.13 -3.96 -7.91
C GLY A 28 -3.78 -2.67 -8.39
N GLN A 29 -3.52 -1.55 -7.70
CA GLN A 29 -4.06 -0.24 -8.08
C GLN A 29 -3.48 0.26 -9.41
N LEU A 30 -2.19 0.05 -9.66
CA LEU A 30 -1.57 0.38 -10.95
C LEU A 30 -2.11 -0.50 -12.08
N LEU A 31 -2.31 -1.80 -11.85
CA LEU A 31 -2.95 -2.69 -12.83
C LEU A 31 -4.39 -2.25 -13.12
N MET A 32 -5.17 -1.85 -12.12
CA MET A 32 -6.51 -1.32 -12.33
C MET A 32 -6.51 -0.09 -13.23
N LYS A 33 -5.55 0.84 -12.99
CA LYS A 33 -5.35 2.01 -13.85
C LYS A 33 -4.97 1.59 -15.28
N HIS A 34 -4.13 0.58 -15.44
CA HIS A 34 -3.73 0.03 -16.74
C HIS A 34 -4.93 -0.54 -17.50
N THR A 35 -5.72 -1.41 -16.85
CA THR A 35 -6.93 -1.99 -17.40
C THR A 35 -7.86 -0.91 -17.94
N MET A 36 -8.13 0.13 -17.14
CA MET A 36 -9.03 1.22 -17.55
C MET A 36 -8.47 2.10 -18.67
N THR A 37 -7.15 2.29 -18.72
CA THR A 37 -6.53 3.12 -19.76
C THR A 37 -6.55 2.42 -21.13
N ASN A 38 -6.40 1.09 -21.16
CA ASN A 38 -6.44 0.30 -22.40
C ASN A 38 -7.87 -0.01 -22.90
N SER A 39 -8.91 0.39 -22.16
CA SER A 39 -10.31 0.04 -22.45
C SER A 39 -10.93 0.87 -23.59
N HIS A 40 -10.15 1.26 -24.60
CA HIS A 40 -10.62 2.08 -25.72
C HIS A 40 -11.72 1.41 -26.57
N GLN A 41 -11.90 0.09 -26.45
CA GLN A 41 -12.82 -0.70 -27.28
C GLN A 41 -14.09 -1.19 -26.54
N GLY A 42 -14.32 -0.79 -25.29
CA GLY A 42 -15.55 -1.10 -24.54
C GLY A 42 -15.33 -1.92 -23.25
N LEU A 43 -16.20 -1.68 -22.27
CA LEU A 43 -16.11 -2.20 -20.89
C LEU A 43 -16.45 -3.70 -20.76
N LEU A 44 -16.89 -4.37 -21.82
CA LEU A 44 -17.31 -5.78 -21.80
C LEU A 44 -16.48 -6.67 -22.73
N ASN A 45 -15.34 -6.18 -23.22
CA ASN A 45 -14.45 -7.01 -24.01
C ASN A 45 -13.83 -8.11 -23.15
N TRP A 46 -13.62 -9.28 -23.74
CA TRP A 46 -13.08 -10.44 -23.03
C TRP A 46 -11.68 -10.15 -22.44
N GLU A 47 -10.83 -9.46 -23.21
CA GLU A 47 -9.51 -9.03 -22.76
C GLU A 47 -9.58 -8.07 -21.56
N PHE A 48 -10.54 -7.13 -21.58
CA PHE A 48 -10.78 -6.22 -20.47
C PHE A 48 -11.19 -6.98 -19.21
N LEU A 49 -12.11 -7.96 -19.32
CA LEU A 49 -12.55 -8.76 -18.19
C LEU A 49 -11.40 -9.58 -17.58
N GLN A 50 -10.50 -10.11 -18.41
CA GLN A 50 -9.30 -10.82 -17.93
C GLN A 50 -8.34 -9.89 -17.18
N GLN A 51 -8.04 -8.71 -17.73
CA GLN A 51 -7.16 -7.72 -17.08
C GLN A 51 -7.79 -7.17 -15.80
N LEU A 52 -9.11 -6.93 -15.81
CA LEU A 52 -9.86 -6.50 -14.65
C LEU A 52 -9.82 -7.57 -13.55
N ALA A 53 -10.13 -8.82 -13.89
CA ALA A 53 -10.07 -9.93 -12.95
C ALA A 53 -8.68 -10.06 -12.32
N LEU A 54 -7.61 -9.99 -13.12
CA LEU A 54 -6.23 -10.04 -12.61
C LEU A 54 -5.95 -8.90 -11.64
N SER A 55 -6.28 -7.66 -12.01
CA SER A 55 -6.06 -6.48 -11.17
C SER A 55 -6.81 -6.56 -9.84
N ILE A 56 -8.06 -7.02 -9.87
CA ILE A 56 -8.90 -7.24 -8.68
C ILE A 56 -8.31 -8.37 -7.82
N THR A 57 -7.89 -9.48 -8.41
CA THR A 57 -7.29 -10.59 -7.66
C THR A 57 -6.03 -10.15 -6.93
N VAL A 58 -5.13 -9.41 -7.59
CA VAL A 58 -3.92 -8.88 -6.95
C VAL A 58 -4.27 -7.93 -5.80
N TYR A 59 -5.25 -7.04 -6.00
CA TYR A 59 -5.70 -6.14 -4.95
C TYR A 59 -6.37 -6.88 -3.78
N CYS A 60 -7.16 -7.92 -4.04
CA CYS A 60 -7.73 -8.78 -3.01
C CYS A 60 -6.65 -9.50 -2.19
N LEU A 61 -5.58 -9.98 -2.83
CA LEU A 61 -4.43 -10.56 -2.12
C LEU A 61 -3.74 -9.52 -1.22
N ALA A 62 -3.67 -8.27 -1.66
CA ALA A 62 -3.18 -7.17 -0.82
C ALA A 62 -4.03 -7.01 0.45
N ILE A 63 -5.36 -7.04 0.32
CA ILE A 63 -6.28 -6.96 1.47
C ILE A 63 -6.10 -8.14 2.41
N VAL A 64 -6.03 -9.37 1.88
CA VAL A 64 -5.85 -10.58 2.70
C VAL A 64 -4.55 -10.51 3.50
N THR A 65 -3.44 -10.17 2.84
CA THR A 65 -2.14 -10.03 3.51
C THR A 65 -2.13 -8.90 4.53
N TRP A 66 -2.81 -7.78 4.24
CA TRP A 66 -2.96 -6.68 5.19
C TRP A 66 -3.72 -7.11 6.45
N ILE A 67 -4.85 -7.80 6.31
CA ILE A 67 -5.61 -8.35 7.44
C ILE A 67 -4.74 -9.31 8.28
N LEU A 68 -3.94 -10.15 7.63
CA LEU A 68 -3.02 -11.07 8.32
C LEU A 68 -1.92 -10.32 9.09
N ALA A 69 -1.41 -9.21 8.57
CA ALA A 69 -0.43 -8.39 9.28
C ALA A 69 -1.02 -7.74 10.55
N LEU A 70 -2.28 -7.34 10.51
CA LEU A 70 -2.97 -6.71 11.64
C LEU A 70 -3.17 -7.64 12.85
N ARG A 71 -2.97 -8.96 12.71
CA ARG A 71 -3.02 -9.87 13.87
C ARG A 71 -2.01 -9.51 14.96
N ASN A 72 -0.85 -8.99 14.58
CA ASN A 72 0.25 -8.71 15.52
C ASN A 72 0.71 -7.25 15.49
N VAL A 73 0.38 -6.50 14.43
CA VAL A 73 0.72 -5.08 14.30
C VAL A 73 -0.48 -4.24 14.72
N LYS A 74 -0.26 -3.28 15.63
CA LYS A 74 -1.31 -2.34 16.04
C LYS A 74 -1.74 -1.48 14.85
N LEU A 75 -3.04 -1.23 14.70
CA LEU A 75 -3.61 -0.35 13.68
C LEU A 75 -2.93 1.03 13.65
N SER A 76 -2.62 1.59 14.83
CA SER A 76 -1.91 2.88 14.95
C SER A 76 -0.52 2.91 14.34
N ILE A 77 0.12 1.75 14.13
CA ILE A 77 1.41 1.61 13.44
C ILE A 77 1.18 1.25 11.97
N ALA A 78 0.22 0.36 11.70
CA ALA A 78 -0.08 -0.12 10.36
C ALA A 78 -0.52 1.01 9.41
N TYR A 79 -1.41 1.92 9.85
CA TYR A 79 -1.87 3.04 9.02
C TYR A 79 -0.73 3.95 8.54
N PRO A 80 0.17 4.42 9.43
CA PRO A 80 1.39 5.10 9.06
C PRO A 80 2.21 4.40 7.98
N VAL A 81 2.49 3.11 8.15
CA VAL A 81 3.29 2.36 7.17
C VAL A 81 2.52 2.21 5.84
N THR A 82 1.19 2.05 5.90
CA THR A 82 0.32 1.98 4.72
C THR A 82 0.33 3.27 3.89
N SER A 83 0.67 4.43 4.49
CA SER A 83 0.83 5.68 3.74
C SER A 83 1.94 5.63 2.68
N LEU A 84 2.87 4.67 2.76
CA LEU A 84 3.86 4.40 1.70
C LEU A 84 3.21 4.05 0.36
N ASN A 85 1.95 3.58 0.35
CA ASN A 85 1.19 3.39 -0.87
C ASN A 85 1.11 4.67 -1.71
N TYR A 86 0.96 5.85 -1.09
CA TYR A 86 0.88 7.11 -1.83
C TYR A 86 2.17 7.39 -2.61
N VAL A 87 3.32 7.13 -2.00
CA VAL A 87 4.63 7.27 -2.65
C VAL A 87 4.77 6.25 -3.78
N GLY A 88 4.45 4.98 -3.50
CA GLY A 88 4.56 3.91 -4.48
C GLY A 88 3.64 4.09 -5.70
N ILE A 89 2.41 4.52 -5.48
CA ILE A 89 1.46 4.85 -6.54
C ILE A 89 1.97 6.04 -7.33
N LEU A 90 2.45 7.11 -6.69
CA LEU A 90 2.97 8.28 -7.40
C LEU A 90 4.17 7.92 -8.30
N LEU A 91 5.11 7.13 -7.79
CA LEU A 91 6.26 6.66 -8.57
C LEU A 91 5.84 5.70 -9.69
N GLY A 92 4.93 4.77 -9.40
CA GLY A 92 4.40 3.84 -10.40
C GLY A 92 3.60 4.54 -11.50
N SER A 93 2.77 5.53 -11.14
CA SER A 93 2.04 6.36 -12.09
C SER A 93 2.97 7.14 -13.02
N TYR A 94 4.07 7.66 -12.50
CA TYR A 94 5.09 8.31 -13.33
C TYR A 94 5.80 7.33 -14.25
N TYR A 95 6.24 6.18 -13.73
CA TYR A 95 7.04 5.23 -14.51
C TYR A 95 6.22 4.46 -15.56
N PHE A 96 5.02 3.98 -15.21
CA PHE A 96 4.21 3.14 -16.09
C PHE A 96 3.24 3.91 -16.98
N PHE A 97 2.81 5.11 -16.55
CA PHE A 97 1.79 5.88 -17.25
C PHE A 97 2.29 7.23 -17.75
N ASN A 98 3.57 7.57 -17.52
CA ASN A 98 4.15 8.88 -17.83
C ASN A 98 3.30 10.05 -17.31
N GLU A 99 2.60 9.86 -16.18
CA GLU A 99 1.82 10.94 -15.58
C GLU A 99 2.77 12.03 -15.05
N VAL A 100 2.50 13.28 -15.40
CA VAL A 100 3.30 14.42 -14.93
C VAL A 100 3.18 14.54 -13.41
N ILE A 101 4.28 14.33 -12.69
CA ILE A 101 4.35 14.62 -11.26
C ILE A 101 4.52 16.13 -11.09
N THR A 102 3.46 16.80 -10.63
CA THR A 102 3.55 18.21 -10.26
C THR A 102 4.28 18.39 -8.93
N ILE A 103 4.99 19.50 -8.77
CA ILE A 103 5.64 19.89 -7.50
C ILE A 103 4.61 19.91 -6.36
N THR A 104 3.38 20.33 -6.65
CA THR A 104 2.26 20.34 -5.69
C THR A 104 1.92 18.95 -5.18
N ARG A 105 1.93 17.91 -6.04
CA ARG A 105 1.72 16.51 -5.61
C ARG A 105 2.84 16.04 -4.69
N ILE A 106 4.09 16.39 -4.99
CA ILE A 106 5.24 16.03 -4.15
C ILE A 106 5.11 16.67 -2.76
N ILE A 107 4.81 17.98 -2.70
CA ILE A 107 4.60 18.69 -1.44
C ILE A 107 3.44 18.06 -0.64
N GLY A 108 2.34 17.70 -1.32
CA GLY A 108 1.21 17.02 -0.70
C GLY A 108 1.60 15.67 -0.09
N VAL A 109 2.36 14.84 -0.82
CA VAL A 109 2.85 13.55 -0.30
C VAL A 109 3.77 13.75 0.90
N LEU A 110 4.70 14.72 0.85
CA LEU A 110 5.55 15.05 1.99
C LEU A 110 4.74 15.51 3.21
N THR A 111 3.67 16.27 2.99
CA THR A 111 2.77 16.75 4.05
C THR A 111 2.01 15.59 4.69
N ILE A 112 1.49 14.64 3.89
CA ILE A 112 0.87 13.41 4.41
C ILE A 112 1.88 12.64 5.26
N PHE A 113 3.12 12.50 4.77
CA PHE A 113 4.19 11.81 5.49
C PHE A 113 4.51 12.49 6.84
N ALA A 114 4.57 13.82 6.86
CA ALA A 114 4.75 14.59 8.09
C ALA A 114 3.58 14.38 9.07
N GLY A 115 2.33 14.44 8.58
CA GLY A 115 1.14 14.16 9.40
C GLY A 115 1.15 12.75 9.99
N VAL A 116 1.59 11.77 9.20
CA VAL A 116 1.78 10.38 9.65
C VAL A 116 2.84 10.27 10.75
N LEU A 117 3.98 10.96 10.60
CA LEU A 117 5.02 10.99 11.64
C LEU A 117 4.48 11.56 12.96
N LEU A 118 3.67 12.62 12.91
CA LEU A 118 3.03 13.19 14.10
C LEU A 118 2.10 12.19 14.81
N VAL A 119 1.39 11.34 14.06
CA VAL A 119 0.53 10.29 14.63
C VAL A 119 1.36 9.18 15.30
N VAL A 120 2.53 8.85 14.72
CA VAL A 120 3.40 7.79 15.26
C VAL A 120 4.17 8.24 16.49
N ILE A 121 4.60 9.50 16.55
CA ILE A 121 5.39 10.02 17.65
C ILE A 121 4.54 9.96 18.93
N PRO A 122 4.90 9.11 19.91
CA PRO A 122 4.18 9.07 21.17
C PRO A 122 4.40 10.41 21.87
N ILE A 123 3.32 11.18 22.03
CA ILE A 123 3.35 12.41 22.84
C ILE A 123 3.68 11.96 24.26
N LYS A 124 4.94 12.14 24.66
CA LYS A 124 5.39 11.88 26.03
C LYS A 124 4.54 12.79 26.92
N LYS A 125 3.59 12.20 27.64
CA LYS A 125 2.77 12.92 28.62
C LYS A 125 3.74 13.47 29.65
N SER A 126 3.98 14.79 29.63
CA SER A 126 4.64 15.47 30.74
C SER A 126 3.78 15.17 31.96
N GLN A 127 4.34 14.42 32.91
CA GLN A 127 3.86 14.50 34.28
C GLN A 127 4.10 15.91 34.81
#